data_AF-A0A2E3XMI8-F1
#
_entry.id   AF-A0A2E3XMI8-F1
#
_cell.length_a   1.000
_cell.length_b   1.000
_cell.length_c   1.000
_cell.angle_alpha   90.00
_cell.angle_beta   90.00
_cell.angle_gamma   90.00
#
_symmetry.space_group_name_H-M   'P 1'
#
loop_
_entity.id
_entity.type
_entity.pdbx_description
1 polymer ?
#
loop_
_entity_poly.entity_id
_entity_poly.type
_entity_poly.pdbx_seq_one_letter_code
_entity_poly.pdbx_strand_id
1 'polypeptide(L)'
;MQREKVSKELKSLPLQVWRSAANFILFKPLETVDMSGNDLWKALFNDSVLVRDCSNWPNLTDCLRATIGTEQENNSFIDSLKAILG
;
A
#
# COMPACT_ATOMS: atom_id res chain seq x y z
N MET A 1 -0.17 -4.86 -17.86
CA MET A 1 0.26 -3.45 -17.59
C MET A 1 0.93 -3.35 -16.22
N GLN A 2 1.82 -2.38 -15.96
CA GLN A 2 2.57 -2.27 -14.68
C GLN A 2 1.67 -2.33 -13.42
N ARG A 3 0.51 -1.69 -13.46
CA ARG A 3 -0.50 -1.75 -12.38
C ARG A 3 -0.95 -3.17 -12.00
N GLU A 4 -1.08 -4.07 -12.98
CA GLU A 4 -1.51 -5.45 -12.72
C GLU A 4 -0.42 -6.24 -12.03
N LYS A 5 0.86 -5.98 -12.36
CA LYS A 5 1.99 -6.56 -11.63
C LYS A 5 1.96 -6.08 -10.18
N VAL A 6 1.88 -4.77 -9.95
CA VAL A 6 1.82 -4.21 -8.60
C VAL A 6 0.64 -4.77 -7.81
N SER A 7 -0.56 -4.76 -8.40
CA SER A 7 -1.74 -5.31 -7.74
C SER A 7 -1.61 -6.81 -7.42
N LYS A 8 -0.89 -7.58 -8.24
CA LYS A 8 -0.66 -9.01 -7.99
C LYS A 8 0.32 -9.21 -6.83
N GLU A 9 1.42 -8.47 -6.80
CA GLU A 9 2.39 -8.51 -5.71
C GLU A 9 1.75 -8.09 -4.38
N LEU A 10 1.01 -6.97 -4.36
CA LEU A 10 0.31 -6.52 -3.15
C LEU A 10 -0.70 -7.54 -2.62
N LYS A 11 -1.37 -8.28 -3.51
CA LYS A 11 -2.30 -9.35 -3.11
C LYS A 11 -1.61 -10.60 -2.54
N SER A 12 -0.31 -10.76 -2.75
CA SER A 12 0.47 -11.84 -2.12
C SER A 12 0.93 -11.48 -0.71
N LEU A 13 0.83 -10.21 -0.33
CA LEU A 13 1.09 -9.71 1.02
C LEU A 13 -0.18 -9.78 1.86
N PRO A 14 -0.09 -9.71 3.20
CA PRO A 14 -1.25 -9.69 4.09
C PRO A 14 -1.95 -8.31 4.07
N LEU A 15 -2.34 -7.87 2.87
CA LEU A 15 -2.97 -6.60 2.58
C LEU A 15 -4.31 -6.83 1.87
N GLN A 16 -5.33 -6.07 2.25
CA GLN A 16 -6.54 -5.95 1.45
C GLN A 16 -6.33 -4.90 0.37
N VAL A 17 -6.37 -5.32 -0.89
CA VAL A 17 -6.09 -4.46 -2.06
C VAL A 17 -7.35 -4.28 -2.89
N TRP A 18 -7.79 -3.04 -3.08
CA TRP A 18 -8.93 -2.73 -3.93
C TRP A 18 -8.50 -2.40 -5.36
N ARG A 19 -9.27 -2.91 -6.32
CA ARG A 19 -9.04 -2.64 -7.74
C ARG A 19 -9.52 -1.22 -8.07
N SER A 20 -8.59 -0.34 -8.40
CA SER A 20 -8.91 1.00 -8.92
C SER A 20 -8.95 1.01 -10.45
N ALA A 21 -9.77 1.90 -11.03
CA ALA A 21 -9.75 2.22 -12.46
C ALA A 21 -8.80 3.39 -12.81
N ALA A 22 -8.17 4.01 -11.79
CA ALA A 22 -7.32 5.18 -11.93
C ALA A 22 -5.81 4.84 -11.74
N ASN A 23 -4.98 5.88 -11.71
CA ASN A 23 -3.53 5.84 -11.47
C ASN A 23 -3.14 5.64 -9.99
N PHE A 24 -4.02 5.10 -9.16
CA PHE A 24 -3.74 4.83 -7.75
C PHE A 24 -4.31 3.48 -7.32
N ILE A 25 -3.74 2.87 -6.28
CA ILE A 25 -4.23 1.66 -5.64
C ILE A 25 -4.56 2.00 -4.19
N LEU A 26 -5.77 1.61 -3.76
CA LEU A 26 -6.17 1.67 -2.36
C LEU A 26 -5.85 0.32 -1.73
N PHE A 27 -5.24 0.33 -0.56
CA PHE A 27 -4.89 -0.87 0.19
C PHE A 27 -4.95 -0.59 1.70
N LYS A 28 -5.14 -1.64 2.49
CA LYS A 28 -5.00 -1.58 3.96
C LYS A 28 -4.35 -2.86 4.48
N PRO A 29 -3.66 -2.83 5.62
CA PRO A 29 -3.26 -4.07 6.30
C PRO A 29 -4.50 -4.92 6.63
N LEU A 30 -4.38 -6.24 6.48
CA LEU A 30 -5.40 -7.16 6.96
C LEU A 30 -5.43 -7.15 8.49
N GLU A 31 -6.58 -7.45 9.07
CA GLU A 31 -6.75 -7.58 10.53
C GLU A 31 -5.87 -8.69 11.14
N THR A 32 -5.32 -9.58 10.31
CA THR A 32 -4.35 -10.60 10.72
C THR A 32 -2.95 -10.02 10.98
N VAL A 33 -2.68 -8.79 10.55
CA VAL A 33 -1.43 -8.08 10.80
C VAL A 33 -1.65 -7.21 12.04
N ASP A 34 -0.80 -7.37 13.05
CA ASP A 34 -0.81 -6.54 14.28
C ASP A 34 -0.19 -5.15 14.00
N MET A 35 -0.73 -4.46 12.99
CA MET A 35 -0.22 -3.19 12.50
C MET A 35 -1.38 -2.36 11.94
N SER A 36 -1.51 -1.12 12.42
CA SER A 36 -2.50 -0.20 11.90
C SER A 36 -2.10 0.35 10.52
N GLY A 37 -3.06 0.90 9.78
CA GLY A 37 -2.76 1.57 8.52
C GLY A 37 -1.83 2.76 8.72
N ASN A 38 -1.93 3.44 9.88
CA ASN A 38 -1.03 4.53 10.23
C ASN A 38 0.41 4.06 10.49
N ASP A 39 0.59 2.92 11.15
CA ASP A 39 1.92 2.35 11.41
C ASP A 39 2.59 1.91 10.10
N LEU A 40 1.82 1.26 9.22
CA LEU A 40 2.30 0.92 7.87
C LEU A 40 2.67 2.17 7.08
N TRP A 41 1.87 3.24 7.17
CA TRP A 41 2.16 4.52 6.53
C TRP A 41 3.47 5.14 7.04
N LYS A 42 3.70 5.14 8.37
CA LYS A 42 4.94 5.63 8.97
C LYS A 42 6.15 4.81 8.53
N ALA A 43 6.01 3.49 8.49
CA ALA A 43 7.09 2.60 8.06
C ALA A 43 7.47 2.85 6.59
N LEU A 44 6.48 2.97 5.71
CA LEU A 44 6.70 3.36 4.31
C LEU A 44 7.34 4.75 4.18
N PHE A 45 6.89 5.72 4.98
CA PHE A 45 7.45 7.06 4.99
C PHE A 45 8.94 7.07 5.39
N ASN A 46 9.32 6.26 6.38
CA ASN A 46 10.72 6.09 6.78
C ASN A 46 11.57 5.47 5.68
N ASP A 47 11.00 4.58 4.87
CA ASP A 47 11.61 3.97 3.69
C ASP A 47 11.63 4.91 2.47
N SER A 48 11.33 6.20 2.64
CA SER A 48 11.22 7.20 1.56
C SER A 48 10.11 6.90 0.54
N VAL A 49 9.12 6.08 0.91
CA VAL A 49 7.96 5.77 0.09
C VAL A 49 6.75 6.57 0.54
N LEU A 50 6.42 7.60 -0.23
CA LEU A 50 5.31 8.50 0.10
C LEU A 50 3.97 7.94 -0.41
N VAL A 51 3.13 7.48 0.52
CA VAL A 51 1.74 7.12 0.28
C VAL A 51 0.78 8.10 0.96
N ARG A 52 -0.47 8.18 0.48
CA ARG A 52 -1.49 9.03 1.08
C ARG A 52 -2.26 8.25 2.14
N ASP A 53 -2.25 8.74 3.36
CA ASP A 53 -3.11 8.23 4.42
C ASP A 53 -4.56 8.72 4.18
N CYS A 54 -5.50 7.78 4.06
CA CYS A 54 -6.93 8.02 3.95
C CYS A 54 -7.69 7.61 5.22
N SER A 55 -6.99 7.26 6.31
CA SER A 55 -7.56 6.90 7.61
C SER A 55 -8.47 7.99 8.19
N ASN A 56 -8.22 9.25 7.86
CA ASN A 56 -9.02 10.41 8.29
C ASN A 56 -10.38 10.54 7.57
N TRP A 57 -10.73 9.65 6.63
CA TRP A 57 -12.00 9.73 5.91
C TRP A 57 -13.09 8.88 6.59
N PRO A 58 -14.35 9.33 6.59
CA PRO A 58 -15.46 8.54 7.14
C PRO A 58 -15.55 7.18 6.43
N ASN A 59 -15.57 6.09 7.20
CA ASN A 59 -15.61 4.69 6.73
C ASN A 59 -14.35 4.15 6.02
N LEU A 60 -13.21 4.85 6.11
CA LEU A 60 -11.93 4.42 5.52
C LEU A 60 -10.83 4.29 6.58
N THR A 61 -11.19 3.79 7.76
CA THR A 61 -10.24 3.50 8.83
C THR A 61 -9.11 2.59 8.30
N ASP A 62 -7.87 2.99 8.58
CA ASP A 62 -6.64 2.28 8.18
C ASP A 62 -6.41 2.10 6.66
N CYS A 63 -7.14 2.84 5.82
CA CYS A 63 -6.94 2.77 4.38
C CYS A 63 -5.81 3.71 3.91
N LEU A 64 -4.91 3.17 3.11
CA LEU A 64 -3.82 3.91 2.45
C LEU A 64 -4.00 3.89 0.93
N ARG A 65 -3.54 4.95 0.28
CA ARG A 65 -3.57 5.10 -1.17
C ARG A 65 -2.18 5.36 -1.73
N ALA A 66 -1.71 4.45 -2.59
CA ALA A 66 -0.47 4.62 -3.34
C ALA A 66 -0.77 5.06 -4.78
N THR A 67 -0.01 6.02 -5.30
CA THR A 67 -0.06 6.40 -6.71
C THR A 67 0.88 5.49 -7.50
N ILE A 68 0.42 4.97 -8.64
CA ILE A 68 1.25 4.15 -9.53
C ILE A 68 2.04 5.08 -10.44
N GLY A 69 3.34 5.16 -10.17
CA GLY A 69 4.30 5.96 -10.93
C GLY A 69 5.12 5.09 -11.88
N THR A 70 6.42 5.34 -11.89
CA THR A 70 7.42 4.60 -12.66
C THR A 70 7.62 3.17 -12.13
N GLU A 71 8.17 2.27 -12.95
CA GLU A 71 8.47 0.90 -12.53
C GLU A 71 9.44 0.85 -11.33
N GLN A 72 10.39 1.78 -11.26
CA GLN A 72 11.34 1.89 -10.15
C GLN A 72 10.63 2.27 -8.85
N GLU A 73 9.80 3.32 -8.85
CA GLU A 73 9.02 3.72 -7.68
C GLU A 73 8.08 2.60 -7.21
N ASN A 74 7.43 1.92 -8.16
CA ASN A 74 6.53 0.81 -7.85
C ASN A 74 7.28 -0.39 -7.24
N ASN A 75 8.48 -0.70 -7.73
CA ASN A 75 9.31 -1.77 -7.18
C ASN A 75 9.79 -1.43 -5.77
N SER A 76 10.31 -0.21 -5.55
CA SER A 76 10.71 0.25 -4.22
C SER A 76 9.55 0.18 -3.22
N PHE A 77 8.35 0.59 -3.62
CA PHE A 77 7.15 0.45 -2.78
C PHE A 77 6.83 -1.00 -2.42
N ILE A 78 6.90 -1.92 -3.38
CA ILE A 78 6.66 -3.35 -3.13
C ILE A 78 7.73 -3.94 -2.21
N ASP A 79 9.00 -3.59 -2.44
CA ASP A 79 10.13 -4.10 -1.66
C ASP A 79 10.06 -3.61 -0.21
N SER A 80 9.74 -2.33 0.02
CA SER A 80 9.49 -1.79 1.36
C SER A 80 8.32 -2.49 2.04
N LEU A 81 7.20 -2.71 1.34
CA LEU A 81 6.07 -3.45 1.90
C LEU A 81 6.44 -4.89 2.27
N LYS A 82 7.23 -5.58 1.45
CA LYS A 82 7.75 -6.93 1.74
C LYS A 82 8.68 -6.92 2.95
N ALA A 83 9.50 -5.88 3.11
CA ALA A 83 10.40 -5.75 4.27
C ALA A 83 9.64 -5.43 5.57
N ILE A 84 8.52 -4.71 5.49
CA ILE A 84 7.71 -4.33 6.66
C ILE A 84 6.76 -5.47 7.08
N LEU A 85 6.22 -6.22 6.12
CA LEU A 85 5.17 -7.23 6.36
C LEU A 85 5.66 -8.68 6.29
N GLY A 86 6.90 -8.92 5.85
CA GLY A 86 7.54 -10.24 5.78
C GLY A 86 8.39 -10.53 7.01
#